data_AF-A0A183U3V4-F1
#
_entry.id   AF-A0A183U3V4-F1
#
_cell.length_a   1.000
_cell.length_b   1.000
_cell.length_c   1.000
_cell.angle_alpha   90.00
_cell.angle_beta   90.00
_cell.angle_gamma   90.00
#
_symmetry.space_group_name_H-M   'P 1'
#
loop_
_entity.id
_entity.type
_entity.pdbx_description
1 polymer ?
#
loop_
_entity_poly.entity_id
_entity_poly.type
_entity_poly.pdbx_seq_one_letter_code
_entity_poly.pdbx_strand_id
1 'polypeptide(L)'
;LYCTDSALFRHEVAYVLGQMQSPLAVSSLRNGLERLDENHMVRHECVEALGAIATEECEQLLKKFLDDDERVVRESCIVALDMADYEKSEQFQYALVA
;
A
#
# COMPACT_ATOMS: atom_id res chain seq x y z
N LEU A 1 11.15 -2.42 -7.33
CA LEU A 1 11.18 -0.97 -7.61
C LEU A 1 12.61 -0.45 -7.53
N TYR A 2 13.36 -0.42 -8.65
CA TYR A 2 14.78 0.02 -8.62
C TYR A 2 15.08 1.02 -9.73
N CYS A 3 15.49 2.20 -9.32
CA CYS A 3 15.99 3.30 -10.15
C CYS A 3 16.65 4.26 -9.15
N THR A 4 17.96 4.44 -9.15
CA THR A 4 18.65 5.21 -8.09
C THR A 4 18.29 6.69 -8.10
N ASP A 5 17.98 7.23 -9.29
CA ASP A 5 18.02 8.67 -9.51
C ASP A 5 16.64 9.34 -9.41
N SER A 6 15.56 8.56 -9.25
CA SER A 6 14.21 9.11 -9.23
C SER A 6 13.27 8.35 -8.30
N ALA A 7 13.02 8.93 -7.13
CA ALA A 7 11.95 8.49 -6.23
C ALA A 7 10.58 8.62 -6.89
N LEU A 8 10.35 9.73 -7.62
CA LEU A 8 9.09 9.95 -8.34
C LEU A 8 8.82 8.84 -9.36
N PHE A 9 9.83 8.38 -10.10
CA PHE A 9 9.62 7.28 -11.04
C PHE A 9 9.27 5.97 -10.33
N ARG A 10 9.93 5.66 -9.20
CA ARG A 10 9.59 4.47 -8.41
C ARG A 10 8.18 4.55 -7.82
N HIS A 11 7.75 5.74 -7.40
CA HIS A 11 6.38 6.03 -6.98
C HIS A 11 5.39 5.72 -8.11
N GLU A 12 5.52 6.34 -9.28
CA GLU A 12 4.60 6.10 -10.41
C GLU A 12 4.55 4.63 -10.84
N VAL A 13 5.68 3.91 -10.77
CA VAL A 13 5.68 2.46 -11.05
C VAL A 13 4.89 1.69 -9.99
N ALA A 14 5.04 2.02 -8.70
CA ALA A 14 4.26 1.40 -7.63
C ALA A 14 2.76 1.68 -7.81
N TYR A 15 2.39 2.92 -8.15
CA TYR A 15 1.02 3.32 -8.47
C TYR A 15 0.42 2.46 -9.59
N VAL A 16 1.11 2.35 -10.73
CA VAL A 16 0.65 1.53 -11.87
C VAL A 16 0.51 0.06 -11.48
N LEU A 17 1.43 -0.49 -10.67
CA LEU A 17 1.32 -1.87 -10.18
C LEU A 17 0.08 -2.06 -9.28
N GLY A 18 -0.26 -1.08 -8.46
CA GLY A 18 -1.49 -1.06 -7.67
C GLY A 18 -2.74 -1.05 -8.55
N GLN A 19 -2.78 -0.19 -9.57
CA GLN A 19 -3.89 -0.12 -10.52
C GLN A 19 -4.11 -1.43 -11.31
N MET A 20 -3.04 -2.20 -11.53
CA MET A 20 -3.13 -3.51 -12.17
C MET A 20 -3.73 -4.60 -11.27
N GLN A 21 -3.73 -4.40 -9.94
CA GLN A 21 -4.24 -5.34 -8.93
C GLN A 21 -3.76 -6.79 -9.10
N SER A 22 -2.55 -6.98 -9.64
CA SER A 22 -2.01 -8.32 -9.92
C SER A 22 -1.19 -8.82 -8.73
N PRO A 23 -1.48 -10.03 -8.20
CA PRO A 23 -0.68 -10.63 -7.12
C PRO A 23 0.81 -10.80 -7.49
N LEU A 24 1.15 -10.83 -8.77
CA LEU A 24 2.55 -10.88 -9.23
C LEU A 24 3.37 -9.65 -8.82
N ALA A 25 2.73 -8.53 -8.53
CA ALA A 25 3.38 -7.31 -8.08
C ALA A 25 3.76 -7.32 -6.59
N VAL A 26 3.12 -8.18 -5.78
CA VAL A 26 3.22 -8.15 -4.30
C VAL A 26 4.67 -8.23 -3.83
N SER A 27 5.47 -9.14 -4.38
CA SER A 27 6.89 -9.27 -3.99
C SER A 27 7.69 -8.00 -4.25
N SER A 28 7.41 -7.30 -5.37
CA SER A 28 8.12 -6.06 -5.70
C SER A 28 7.70 -4.88 -4.83
N LEU A 29 6.42 -4.81 -4.47
CA LEU A 29 5.86 -3.77 -3.60
C LEU A 29 6.28 -3.98 -2.14
N ARG A 30 6.25 -5.24 -1.65
CA ARG A 30 6.78 -5.64 -0.34
C ARG A 30 8.23 -5.17 -0.18
N ASN A 31 9.08 -5.48 -1.15
CA ASN A 31 10.49 -5.05 -1.13
C ASN A 31 10.65 -3.52 -1.12
N GLY A 32 9.70 -2.77 -1.69
CA GLY A 32 9.67 -1.31 -1.63
C GLY A 32 9.29 -0.79 -0.25
N LEU A 33 8.25 -1.38 0.36
CA LEU A 33 7.75 -1.00 1.68
C LEU A 33 8.71 -1.34 2.83
N GLU A 34 9.30 -2.55 2.81
CA GLU A 34 10.20 -3.05 3.85
C GLU A 34 11.58 -2.36 3.84
N ARG A 35 11.88 -1.57 2.80
CA ARG A 35 13.15 -0.88 2.64
C ARG A 35 13.13 0.46 3.40
N LEU A 36 13.64 0.46 4.63
CA LEU A 36 13.60 1.62 5.53
C LEU A 36 14.41 2.84 5.05
N ASP A 37 15.39 2.65 4.15
CA ASP A 37 16.15 3.72 3.50
C ASP A 37 15.49 4.24 2.20
N GLU A 38 14.32 3.71 1.83
CA GLU A 38 13.53 4.21 0.71
C GLU A 38 12.81 5.53 1.08
N ASN A 39 12.59 6.38 0.08
CA ASN A 39 11.80 7.60 0.23
C ASN A 39 10.39 7.26 0.71
N HIS A 40 9.93 7.94 1.78
CA HIS A 40 8.64 7.70 2.41
C HIS A 40 7.45 7.80 1.44
N MET A 41 7.51 8.60 0.38
CA MET A 41 6.45 8.67 -0.63
C MET A 41 6.40 7.41 -1.52
N VAL A 42 7.54 6.80 -1.83
CA VAL A 42 7.55 5.52 -2.55
C VAL A 42 6.99 4.41 -1.66
N ARG A 43 7.33 4.42 -0.37
CA ARG A 43 6.79 3.46 0.62
C ARG A 43 5.28 3.62 0.80
N HIS A 44 4.80 4.85 0.88
CA HIS A 44 3.37 5.20 0.86
C HIS A 44 2.65 4.59 -0.34
N GLU A 45 3.16 4.81 -1.55
CA GLU A 45 2.55 4.26 -2.76
C GLU A 45 2.61 2.73 -2.80
N CYS A 46 3.65 2.11 -2.24
CA CYS A 46 3.69 0.65 -2.08
C CYS A 46 2.57 0.15 -1.14
N VAL A 47 2.27 0.88 -0.06
CA VAL A 47 1.16 0.56 0.85
C VAL A 47 -0.17 0.64 0.12
N GLU A 48 -0.42 1.74 -0.59
CA GLU A 48 -1.68 1.91 -1.34
C GLU A 48 -1.85 0.82 -2.41
N ALA A 49 -0.78 0.51 -3.15
CA ALA A 49 -0.79 -0.56 -4.13
C ALA A 49 -1.05 -1.95 -3.52
N LEU A 50 -0.43 -2.27 -2.37
CA LEU A 50 -0.69 -3.52 -1.63
C LEU A 50 -2.12 -3.56 -1.10
N GLY A 51 -2.65 -2.42 -0.63
CA GLY A 51 -4.04 -2.25 -0.23
C GLY A 51 -5.01 -2.53 -1.37
N ALA A 52 -4.73 -1.99 -2.56
CA ALA A 52 -5.54 -2.22 -3.76
C ALA A 52 -5.52 -3.68 -4.22
N ILE A 53 -4.42 -4.42 -4.01
CA ILE A 53 -4.33 -5.86 -4.32
C ILE A 53 -5.12 -6.72 -3.32
N ALA A 54 -5.20 -6.28 -2.05
CA ALA A 54 -6.09 -6.84 -1.01
C ALA A 54 -6.05 -8.37 -0.83
N THR A 55 -4.89 -9.01 -1.01
CA THR A 55 -4.73 -10.42 -0.61
C THR A 55 -4.47 -10.52 0.90
N GLU A 56 -4.74 -11.70 1.48
CA GLU A 56 -4.46 -11.95 2.91
C GLU A 56 -2.98 -11.70 3.26
N GLU A 57 -2.06 -12.03 2.34
CA GLU A 57 -0.64 -11.72 2.49
C GLU A 57 -0.38 -10.20 2.57
N CYS A 58 -1.06 -9.41 1.74
CA CYS A 58 -0.94 -7.96 1.75
C CYS A 58 -1.43 -7.39 3.08
N GLU A 59 -2.61 -7.80 3.56
CA GLU A 59 -3.15 -7.32 4.83
C GLU A 59 -2.26 -7.68 6.02
N GLN A 60 -1.74 -8.90 6.07
CA GLN A 60 -0.79 -9.31 7.11
C GLN A 60 0.49 -8.48 7.06
N LEU A 61 0.94 -8.09 5.87
CA LEU A 61 2.07 -7.20 5.70
C LEU A 61 1.75 -5.79 6.20
N LEU A 62 0.65 -5.19 5.74
CA LEU A 62 0.25 -3.82 6.11
C LEU A 62 0.07 -3.65 7.63
N LYS A 63 -0.48 -4.66 8.31
CA LYS A 63 -0.62 -4.65 9.79
C LYS A 63 0.72 -4.50 10.52
N LYS A 64 1.83 -4.95 9.94
CA LYS A 64 3.18 -4.79 10.54
C LYS A 64 3.69 -3.36 10.48
N PHE A 65 3.12 -2.53 9.60
CA PHE A 65 3.55 -1.16 9.33
C PHE A 65 2.59 -0.11 9.91
N LEU A 66 1.66 -0.52 10.78
CA LEU A 66 0.76 0.41 11.49
C LEU A 66 1.51 1.33 12.47
N ASP A 67 2.66 0.89 12.97
CA ASP A 67 3.53 1.64 13.88
C ASP A 67 4.85 2.07 13.23
N ASP A 68 4.93 2.11 11.88
CA ASP A 68 6.13 2.55 11.15
C ASP A 68 6.60 3.95 11.59
N ASP A 69 7.90 4.25 11.56
CA ASP A 69 8.39 5.57 11.98
C ASP A 69 7.85 6.73 11.11
N GLU A 70 7.61 6.46 9.82
CA GLU A 70 7.08 7.45 8.88
C GLU A 70 5.56 7.58 9.00
N ARG A 71 5.10 8.78 9.36
CA ARG A 71 3.67 9.07 9.55
C ARG A 71 2.83 8.71 8.33
N VAL A 72 3.30 9.06 7.13
CA VAL A 72 2.58 8.82 5.88
C VAL A 72 2.39 7.32 5.61
N VAL A 73 3.36 6.50 5.99
CA VAL A 73 3.28 5.04 5.84
C VAL A 73 2.24 4.47 6.81
N ARG A 74 2.26 4.89 8.09
CA ARG A 74 1.25 4.46 9.08
C ARG A 74 -0.17 4.82 8.64
N GLU A 75 -0.38 6.08 8.25
CA GLU A 75 -1.70 6.58 7.85
C GLU A 75 -2.23 5.86 6.62
N SER A 76 -1.37 5.59 5.63
CA SER A 76 -1.75 4.79 4.47
C SER A 76 -2.08 3.34 4.80
N CYS A 77 -1.40 2.73 5.77
CA CYS A 77 -1.73 1.36 6.20
C CYS A 77 -3.13 1.31 6.81
N ILE A 78 -3.50 2.32 7.60
CA ILE A 78 -4.85 2.43 8.18
C ILE A 78 -5.90 2.50 7.07
N VAL A 79 -5.71 3.41 6.10
CA VAL A 79 -6.62 3.60 4.97
C VAL A 79 -6.73 2.33 4.12
N ALA A 80 -5.61 1.73 3.75
CA ALA A 80 -5.56 0.51 2.94
C ALA A 80 -6.26 -0.69 3.62
N LEU A 81 -6.06 -0.87 4.93
CA LEU A 81 -6.71 -1.93 5.69
C LEU A 81 -8.21 -1.67 5.86
N ASP A 82 -8.62 -0.43 6.12
CA ASP A 82 -10.02 -0.05 6.21
C ASP A 82 -10.77 -0.29 4.89
N MET A 83 -10.16 0.05 3.76
CA MET A 83 -10.69 -0.28 2.43
C MET A 83 -10.81 -1.79 2.20
N ALA A 84 -9.78 -2.58 2.57
CA ALA A 84 -9.84 -4.04 2.43
C ALA A 84 -10.93 -4.66 3.32
N ASP A 85 -11.12 -4.15 4.54
CA ASP A 85 -12.18 -4.59 5.45
C ASP A 85 -13.57 -4.20 4.91
N TYR A 86 -13.72 -3.01 4.33
CA TYR A 86 -14.96 -2.56 3.69
C TYR A 86 -15.34 -3.45 2.50
N GLU A 87 -14.41 -3.73 1.58
CA GLU A 87 -14.65 -4.56 0.39
C GLU A 87 -15.07 -6.00 0.75
N LYS A 88 -14.63 -6.51 1.91
CA LYS A 88 -15.05 -7.81 2.44
C LYS A 88 -16.39 -7.78 3.17
N SER A 89 -16.88 -6.59 3.52
CA SER A 89 -18.12 -6.42 4.26
C SER A 89 -19.34 -6.46 3.34
N GLU A 90 -20.53 -6.66 3.91
CA GLU A 90 -21.80 -6.54 3.18
C GLU A 90 -22.30 -5.09 3.07
N GLN A 91 -21.46 -4.10 3.43
CA GLN A 91 -21.87 -2.70 3.46
C GLN A 91 -21.99 -2.16 2.03
N PHE A 92 -23.14 -1.54 1.74
CA PHE A 92 -23.39 -0.93 0.43
C PHE A 92 -22.72 0.45 0.27
N GLN A 93 -22.39 1.13 1.38
CA GLN A 93 -21.77 2.46 1.37
C GLN A 93 -20.59 2.52 2.32
N TYR A 94 -19.45 3.00 1.82
CA TYR A 94 -18.20 3.16 2.56
C TYR A 94 -18.31 4.19 3.69
N ALA A 95 -19.05 5.27 3.45
CA ALA A 95 -19.34 6.28 4.46
C ALA A 95 -20.84 6.54 4.51
N LEU A 96 -21.40 6.51 5.71
CA LEU A 96 -22.76 6.97 5.95
C LEU A 96 -22.78 8.50 5.79
N VAL A 97 -23.64 9.01 4.90
CA VAL A 97 -23.91 10.45 4.83
C VAL A 97 -24.67 10.82 6.09
N ALA A 98 -24.02 11.53 7.01
CA ALA A 98 -24.64 12.12 8.20
C ALA A 98 -25.30 13.46 7.88
#